data_AF-A0A419HQK2-F1
#
_entry.id   AF-A0A419HQK2-F1
#
_cell.length_a   1.000
_cell.length_b   1.000
_cell.length_c   1.000
_cell.angle_alpha   90.00
_cell.angle_beta   90.00
_cell.angle_gamma   90.00
#
_symmetry.space_group_name_H-M   'P 1'
#
loop_
_entity.id
_entity.type
_entity.pdbx_description
1 polymer ?
#
loop_
_entity_poly.entity_id
_entity_poly.type
_entity_poly.pdbx_seq_one_letter_code
_entity_poly.pdbx_strand_id
1 'polypeptide(L)'
;MSIATAAPTTATTTDPRTPALLDRARPLVLALFRIVVSLLFLFHGTQGFGLFGGVDGHGMAVPFGVWPGWWASAIEVLGALLVLAGLYTRAAAIVLSGVMAYAYFTVHAPLGLLPMQNAGEPAALYSWIFLALAVTGPGAFALDRLRRR
;
A
#
# COMPACT_ATOMS: atom_id res chain seq x y z
N MET A 1 -38.21 43.85 -31.27
CA MET A 1 -37.12 43.11 -31.92
C MET A 1 -36.03 42.88 -30.88
N SER A 2 -36.10 41.77 -30.15
CA SER A 2 -35.16 41.43 -29.06
C SER A 2 -34.20 40.36 -29.59
N ILE A 3 -32.91 40.68 -29.65
CA ILE A 3 -31.87 39.78 -30.13
C ILE A 3 -31.30 39.08 -28.90
N ALA A 4 -31.69 37.82 -28.68
CA ALA A 4 -31.13 37.00 -27.62
C ALA A 4 -29.69 36.60 -27.99
N THR A 5 -28.72 37.11 -27.24
CA THR A 5 -27.32 36.69 -27.34
C THR A 5 -27.17 35.32 -26.65
N ALA A 6 -27.02 34.25 -27.44
CA ALA A 6 -26.69 32.93 -26.91
C ALA A 6 -25.23 32.91 -26.42
N ALA A 7 -25.01 32.52 -25.16
CA ALA A 7 -23.68 32.36 -24.59
C ALA A 7 -22.94 31.18 -25.26
N PRO A 8 -21.62 31.30 -25.52
CA PRO A 8 -20.85 30.23 -26.15
C PRO A 8 -20.73 29.04 -25.20
N THR A 9 -21.21 27.88 -25.62
CA THR A 9 -21.05 26.62 -24.90
C THR A 9 -19.59 26.18 -25.03
N THR A 10 -18.77 26.40 -23.99
CA THR A 10 -17.41 25.85 -23.90
C THR A 10 -17.49 24.32 -23.82
N ALA A 11 -17.43 23.66 -24.96
CA ALA A 11 -17.23 22.23 -25.02
C ALA A 11 -15.79 21.91 -24.58
N THR A 12 -15.63 21.30 -23.41
CA THR A 12 -14.35 20.76 -22.94
C THR A 12 -13.97 19.58 -23.83
N THR A 13 -13.18 19.83 -24.87
CA THR A 13 -12.60 18.79 -25.73
C THR A 13 -11.51 18.07 -24.95
N THR A 14 -11.83 16.93 -24.33
CA THR A 14 -10.83 16.00 -23.82
C THR A 14 -9.95 15.50 -24.98
N ASP A 15 -8.65 15.82 -24.98
CA ASP A 15 -7.70 15.39 -26.02
C ASP A 15 -7.59 13.85 -26.02
N PRO A 16 -7.92 13.16 -27.13
CA PRO A 16 -7.85 11.71 -27.25
C PRO A 16 -6.44 11.13 -27.03
N ARG A 17 -5.38 11.94 -27.03
CA ARG A 17 -4.02 11.52 -26.72
C ARG A 17 -3.78 11.26 -25.22
N THR A 18 -4.58 11.89 -24.36
CA THR A 18 -4.46 11.77 -22.89
C THR A 18 -4.70 10.33 -22.38
N PRO A 19 -5.80 9.63 -22.73
CA PRO A 19 -6.00 8.25 -22.30
C PRO A 19 -4.89 7.31 -22.79
N ALA A 20 -4.41 7.49 -24.03
CA ALA A 20 -3.33 6.67 -24.59
C ALA A 20 -1.98 6.82 -23.86
N LEU A 21 -1.68 8.01 -23.31
CA LEU A 21 -0.49 8.24 -22.50
C LEU A 21 -0.60 7.60 -21.10
N LEU A 22 -1.78 7.71 -20.47
CA LEU A 22 -2.05 7.11 -19.16
C LEU A 22 -1.93 5.58 -19.21
N ASP A 23 -2.45 4.96 -20.27
CA ASP A 23 -2.37 3.51 -20.47
C ASP A 23 -0.92 3.02 -20.63
N ARG A 24 -0.07 3.81 -21.33
CA ARG A 24 1.35 3.50 -21.48
C ARG A 24 2.14 3.67 -20.19
N ALA A 25 1.78 4.66 -19.37
CA ALA A 25 2.44 4.93 -18.09
C ALA A 25 2.01 3.97 -16.98
N ARG A 26 0.83 3.36 -17.08
CA ARG A 26 0.24 2.44 -16.08
C ARG A 26 1.22 1.43 -15.48
N PRO A 27 1.98 0.62 -16.24
CA PRO A 27 2.89 -0.37 -15.65
C PRO A 27 4.04 0.28 -14.86
N LEU A 28 4.53 1.46 -15.29
CA LEU A 28 5.55 2.22 -14.57
C LEU A 28 4.99 2.80 -13.27
N VAL A 29 3.82 3.41 -13.32
CA VAL A 29 3.14 3.96 -12.14
C VAL A 29 2.87 2.87 -11.11
N LEU A 30 2.39 1.70 -11.53
CA LEU A 30 2.20 0.56 -10.64
C LEU A 30 3.52 0.05 -10.03
N ALA A 31 4.62 0.08 -10.79
CA ALA A 31 5.92 -0.30 -10.26
C ALA A 31 6.41 0.68 -9.19
N LEU A 32 6.29 1.99 -9.45
CA LEU A 32 6.66 3.04 -8.49
C LEU A 32 5.79 2.96 -7.23
N PHE A 33 4.47 2.80 -7.41
CA PHE A 33 3.53 2.61 -6.31
C PHE A 33 3.93 1.41 -5.44
N ARG A 34 4.15 0.24 -6.06
CA ARG A 34 4.64 -0.96 -5.38
C ARG A 34 5.92 -0.69 -4.59
N ILE A 35 6.91 -0.04 -5.19
CA ILE A 35 8.21 0.24 -4.56
C ILE A 35 8.04 1.16 -3.36
N VAL A 36 7.38 2.30 -3.53
CA VAL A 36 7.22 3.30 -2.47
C VAL A 36 6.41 2.74 -1.30
N VAL A 37 5.26 2.12 -1.58
CA VAL A 37 4.42 1.50 -0.55
C VAL A 37 5.19 0.44 0.22
N SER A 38 5.87 -0.46 -0.49
CA SER A 38 6.59 -1.56 0.18
C SER A 38 7.76 -1.05 1.00
N LEU A 39 8.43 0.03 0.58
CA LEU A 39 9.49 0.66 1.35
C LEU A 39 8.95 1.31 2.63
N LEU A 40 7.85 2.06 2.55
CA LEU A 40 7.21 2.66 3.72
C LEU A 40 6.70 1.59 4.69
N PHE A 41 6.14 0.51 4.16
CA PHE A 41 5.69 -0.62 4.97
C PHE A 41 6.85 -1.43 5.56
N LEU A 42 7.98 -1.51 4.87
CA LEU A 42 9.20 -2.10 5.41
C LEU A 42 9.66 -1.34 6.65
N PHE A 43 9.65 0.00 6.62
CA PHE A 43 9.93 0.81 7.80
C PHE A 43 8.96 0.53 8.93
N HIS A 44 7.66 0.44 8.61
CA HIS A 44 6.62 0.07 9.57
C HIS A 44 6.93 -1.26 10.28
N GLY A 45 7.18 -2.33 9.52
CA GLY A 45 7.50 -3.64 10.10
C GLY A 45 8.78 -3.64 10.93
N THR A 46 9.79 -2.87 10.52
CA THR A 46 11.05 -2.77 11.28
C THR A 46 10.91 -2.05 12.63
N GLN A 47 9.83 -1.31 12.87
CA GLN A 47 9.54 -0.72 14.19
C GLN A 47 9.42 -1.79 15.27
N GLY A 48 8.91 -2.98 14.95
CA GLY A 48 8.87 -4.09 15.90
C GLY A 48 10.24 -4.56 16.37
N PHE A 49 11.31 -4.21 15.65
CA PHE A 49 12.70 -4.51 16.02
C PHE A 49 13.42 -3.30 16.63
N GLY A 50 12.70 -2.23 16.98
CA GLY A 50 13.27 -1.01 17.58
C GLY A 50 13.89 -0.05 16.57
N LEU A 51 13.80 -0.33 15.27
CA LEU A 51 14.33 0.55 14.22
C LEU A 51 13.37 1.71 13.92
N PHE A 52 13.91 2.82 13.40
CA PHE A 52 13.14 4.02 13.01
C PHE A 52 12.21 4.56 14.10
N GLY A 53 12.63 4.44 15.37
CA GLY A 53 11.84 4.88 16.52
C GLY A 53 11.07 3.75 17.22
N GLY A 54 11.12 2.50 16.77
CA GLY A 54 10.49 1.40 17.50
C GLY A 54 8.96 1.49 17.57
N VAL A 55 8.35 0.59 18.35
CA VAL A 55 6.87 0.52 18.49
C VAL A 55 6.28 1.67 19.31
N ASP A 56 7.11 2.38 20.07
CA ASP A 56 6.71 3.48 20.95
C ASP A 56 7.20 4.86 20.48
N GLY A 57 7.93 4.94 19.37
CA GLY A 57 8.57 6.16 18.90
C GLY A 57 9.91 6.49 19.58
N HIS A 58 10.36 5.68 20.55
CA HIS A 58 11.61 5.88 21.31
C HIS A 58 12.59 4.71 21.22
N GLY A 59 12.38 3.77 20.29
CA GLY A 59 13.28 2.67 19.97
C GLY A 59 12.94 1.36 20.66
N MET A 60 11.78 1.25 21.32
CA MET A 60 11.37 -0.01 21.92
C MET A 60 11.12 -1.07 20.85
N ALA A 61 11.76 -2.22 21.03
CA ALA A 61 11.51 -3.42 20.25
C ALA A 61 10.47 -4.31 20.93
N VAL A 62 9.71 -5.07 20.14
CA VAL A 62 8.88 -6.16 20.66
C VAL A 62 9.80 -7.30 21.08
N PRO A 63 9.65 -7.85 22.30
CA PRO A 63 10.49 -8.97 22.75
C PRO A 63 10.38 -10.17 21.80
N PHE A 64 11.50 -10.88 21.63
CA PHE A 64 11.60 -11.99 20.70
C PHE A 64 10.51 -13.05 20.91
N GLY A 65 9.83 -13.44 19.83
CA GLY A 65 8.84 -14.52 19.81
C GLY A 65 7.48 -14.17 20.41
N VAL A 66 7.27 -12.96 20.95
CA VAL A 66 5.99 -12.55 21.53
C VAL A 66 4.90 -12.49 20.47
N TRP A 67 3.81 -13.20 20.72
CA TRP A 67 2.60 -13.15 19.90
C TRP A 67 1.68 -12.00 20.31
N PRO A 68 1.07 -11.26 19.36
CA PRO A 68 1.29 -11.35 17.91
C PRO A 68 2.47 -10.51 17.41
N GLY A 69 2.97 -9.57 18.21
CA GLY A 69 3.79 -8.44 17.74
C GLY A 69 5.08 -8.83 17.02
N TRP A 70 5.90 -9.72 17.59
CA TRP A 70 7.19 -10.05 16.98
C TRP A 70 7.02 -10.77 15.64
N TRP A 71 6.02 -11.66 15.57
CA TRP A 71 5.69 -12.39 14.34
C TRP A 71 5.08 -11.49 13.27
N ALA A 72 4.23 -10.52 13.66
CA ALA A 72 3.71 -9.52 12.74
C ALA A 72 4.86 -8.78 12.06
N SER A 73 5.79 -8.21 12.83
CA SER A 73 6.95 -7.48 12.30
C SER A 73 7.86 -8.33 11.41
N ALA A 74 8.09 -9.60 11.76
CA ALA A 74 8.86 -10.51 10.92
C ALA A 74 8.19 -10.78 9.56
N ILE A 75 6.87 -11.02 9.56
CA ILE A 75 6.08 -11.26 8.35
C ILE A 75 6.00 -9.98 7.51
N GLU A 76 5.80 -8.83 8.15
CA GLU A 76 5.73 -7.53 7.49
C GLU A 76 7.04 -7.21 6.76
N VAL A 77 8.19 -7.38 7.42
CA VAL A 77 9.50 -7.16 6.80
C VAL A 77 9.74 -8.11 5.64
N LEU A 78 9.53 -9.42 5.82
CA LEU A 78 9.74 -10.39 4.76
C LEU A 78 8.81 -10.15 3.57
N GLY A 79 7.53 -9.95 3.84
CA GLY A 79 6.52 -9.69 2.82
C GLY A 79 6.81 -8.37 2.08
N ALA A 80 7.18 -7.31 2.80
CA ALA A 80 7.53 -6.02 2.20
C ALA A 80 8.70 -6.16 1.24
N LEU A 81 9.75 -6.91 1.63
CA LEU A 81 10.90 -7.18 0.76
C LEU A 81 10.50 -7.97 -0.49
N LEU A 82 9.63 -8.98 -0.37
CA LEU A 82 9.12 -9.74 -1.52
C LEU A 82 8.31 -8.85 -2.48
N VAL A 83 7.39 -8.04 -1.95
CA VAL A 83 6.59 -7.10 -2.77
C VAL A 83 7.49 -6.02 -3.40
N LEU A 84 8.46 -5.48 -2.65
CA LEU A 84 9.45 -4.50 -3.12
C LEU A 84 10.33 -5.05 -4.25
N ALA A 85 10.77 -6.30 -4.15
CA ALA A 85 11.53 -6.98 -5.19
C ALA A 85 10.65 -7.38 -6.38
N GLY A 86 9.35 -7.53 -6.16
CA GLY A 86 8.40 -7.94 -7.21
C GLY A 86 8.44 -9.45 -7.43
N LEU A 87 8.73 -10.17 -6.35
CA LEU A 87 8.82 -11.63 -6.27
C LEU A 87 7.60 -12.14 -5.50
N TYR A 88 6.82 -13.05 -6.10
CA TYR A 88 5.58 -13.56 -5.51
C TYR A 88 4.60 -12.45 -5.05
N THR A 89 4.59 -11.31 -5.74
CA THR A 89 3.91 -10.08 -5.27
C THR A 89 2.47 -10.30 -4.88
N ARG A 90 1.69 -11.07 -5.65
CA ARG A 90 0.28 -11.32 -5.35
C ARG A 90 0.10 -12.08 -4.04
N ALA A 91 0.88 -13.16 -3.84
CA ALA A 91 0.79 -13.97 -2.63
C ALA A 91 1.26 -13.18 -1.41
N ALA A 92 2.41 -12.51 -1.51
CA ALA A 92 2.93 -11.68 -0.42
C ALA A 92 1.97 -10.54 -0.06
N ALA A 93 1.38 -9.86 -1.04
CA ALA A 93 0.42 -8.78 -0.81
C ALA A 93 -0.88 -9.27 -0.15
N ILE A 94 -1.38 -10.47 -0.48
CA ILE A 94 -2.53 -11.06 0.23
C ILE A 94 -2.19 -11.27 1.71
N VAL A 95 -1.01 -11.81 2.00
CA VAL A 95 -0.57 -12.05 3.38
C VAL A 95 -0.45 -10.72 4.13
N LEU A 96 0.23 -9.72 3.56
CA LEU A 96 0.38 -8.42 4.20
C LEU A 96 -0.97 -7.70 4.40
N SER A 97 -1.88 -7.81 3.43
CA SER A 97 -3.24 -7.32 3.58
C SER A 97 -3.94 -7.96 4.79
N GLY A 98 -3.83 -9.28 4.93
CA GLY A 98 -4.39 -10.03 6.05
C GLY A 98 -3.76 -9.66 7.39
N VAL A 99 -2.44 -9.47 7.46
CA VAL A 99 -1.73 -9.04 8.69
C VAL A 99 -2.27 -7.69 9.17
N MET A 100 -2.39 -6.71 8.28
CA MET A 100 -2.87 -5.39 8.67
C MET A 100 -4.36 -5.36 8.96
N ALA A 101 -5.17 -6.18 8.29
CA ALA A 101 -6.57 -6.39 8.66
C ALA A 101 -6.69 -7.00 10.07
N TYR A 102 -5.90 -8.03 10.37
CA TYR A 102 -5.83 -8.63 11.70
C TYR A 102 -5.42 -7.61 12.76
N ALA A 103 -4.37 -6.83 12.50
CA ALA A 103 -3.91 -5.77 13.39
C ALA A 103 -5.01 -4.72 13.63
N TYR A 104 -5.72 -4.31 12.58
CA TYR A 104 -6.83 -3.37 12.73
C TYR A 104 -7.91 -3.92 13.67
N PHE A 105 -8.38 -5.15 13.45
CA PHE A 105 -9.50 -5.67 14.24
C PHE A 105 -9.13 -6.15 15.65
N THR A 106 -7.88 -6.56 15.88
CA THR A 106 -7.45 -7.13 17.18
C THR A 106 -6.64 -6.19 18.05
N VAL A 107 -5.95 -5.20 17.46
CA VAL A 107 -5.12 -4.23 18.18
C VAL A 107 -5.78 -2.86 18.21
N HIS A 108 -6.22 -2.35 17.06
CA HIS A 108 -6.71 -0.97 16.96
C HIS A 108 -8.21 -0.83 17.30
N ALA A 109 -9.09 -1.60 16.67
CA ALA A 109 -10.54 -1.50 16.86
C ALA A 109 -11.00 -1.56 18.34
N PRO A 110 -10.37 -2.34 19.24
CA PRO A 110 -10.70 -2.31 20.67
C PRO A 110 -10.43 -0.97 21.37
N LEU A 111 -9.54 -0.12 20.82
CA LEU A 111 -9.16 1.17 21.40
C LEU A 111 -10.09 2.33 21.00
N GLY A 112 -11.00 2.11 20.04
CA GLY A 112 -11.95 3.13 19.61
C GLY A 112 -12.65 2.78 18.29
N LEU A 113 -13.84 3.35 18.08
CA LEU A 113 -14.68 3.05 16.91
C LEU A 113 -14.10 3.62 15.61
N LEU A 114 -13.50 4.82 15.68
CA LEU A 114 -12.96 5.51 14.50
C LEU A 114 -11.44 5.35 14.40
N PRO A 115 -10.87 5.20 13.19
CA PRO A 115 -9.41 5.12 12.98
C PRO A 115 -8.61 6.26 13.63
N MET A 116 -9.17 7.47 13.62
CA MET A 116 -8.55 8.66 14.20
C MET A 116 -8.46 8.61 15.74
N GLN A 117 -9.31 7.79 16.38
CA GLN A 117 -9.33 7.62 17.83
C GLN A 117 -8.44 6.46 18.28
N ASN A 118 -8.26 5.44 17.42
CA ASN A 118 -7.59 4.20 17.76
C ASN A 118 -6.21 4.01 17.12
N ALA A 119 -5.73 5.03 16.40
CA ALA A 119 -4.47 5.02 15.64
C ALA A 119 -4.36 3.90 14.58
N GLY A 120 -5.49 3.33 14.15
CA GLY A 120 -5.57 2.21 13.20
C GLY A 120 -5.65 2.62 11.74
N GLU A 121 -5.62 3.92 11.44
CA GLU A 121 -5.63 4.42 10.05
C GLU A 121 -4.53 3.77 9.18
N PRO A 122 -3.25 3.68 9.62
CA PRO A 122 -2.22 3.00 8.83
C PRO A 122 -2.54 1.53 8.58
N ALA A 123 -3.08 0.82 9.58
CA ALA A 123 -3.45 -0.58 9.43
C ALA A 123 -4.56 -0.78 8.39
N ALA A 124 -5.60 0.07 8.43
CA ALA A 124 -6.65 0.04 7.41
C ALA A 124 -6.10 0.37 6.01
N LEU A 125 -5.27 1.41 5.89
CA LEU A 125 -4.70 1.83 4.62
C LEU A 125 -3.80 0.76 4.01
N TYR A 126 -2.83 0.23 4.76
CA TYR A 126 -1.95 -0.82 4.24
C TYR A 126 -2.70 -2.09 3.89
N SER A 127 -3.72 -2.47 4.67
CA SER A 127 -4.61 -3.59 4.33
C SER A 127 -5.19 -3.45 2.91
N TRP A 128 -5.80 -2.30 2.62
CA TRP A 128 -6.43 -2.04 1.32
C TRP A 128 -5.41 -1.82 0.19
N ILE A 129 -4.29 -1.17 0.47
CA ILE A 129 -3.23 -0.96 -0.50
C ILE A 129 -2.65 -2.30 -0.98
N PHE A 130 -2.35 -3.21 -0.05
CA PHE A 130 -1.83 -4.52 -0.42
C PHE A 130 -2.90 -5.39 -1.10
N LEU A 131 -4.17 -5.29 -0.69
CA LEU A 131 -5.27 -5.93 -1.43
C LEU A 131 -5.34 -5.43 -2.87
N ALA A 132 -5.21 -4.11 -3.09
CA ALA A 132 -5.20 -3.52 -4.42
C ALA A 132 -3.98 -4.00 -5.24
N LEU A 133 -2.79 -4.09 -4.64
CA LEU A 133 -1.60 -4.66 -5.29
C LEU A 133 -1.76 -6.16 -5.62
N ALA A 134 -2.44 -6.92 -4.76
CA ALA A 134 -2.73 -8.33 -4.99
C ALA A 134 -3.61 -8.53 -6.23
N VAL A 135 -4.57 -7.62 -6.48
CA VAL A 135 -5.49 -7.66 -7.62
C VAL A 135 -4.83 -7.10 -8.89
N THR A 136 -4.27 -5.88 -8.81
CA THR A 136 -3.66 -5.16 -9.94
C THR A 136 -2.36 -5.80 -10.44
N GLY A 137 -1.64 -6.50 -9.55
CA GLY A 137 -0.40 -7.17 -9.86
C GLY A 137 0.83 -6.25 -9.81
N PRO A 138 2.01 -6.77 -10.14
CA PRO A 138 3.29 -6.17 -9.73
C PRO A 138 3.80 -5.00 -10.59
N GLY A 139 3.05 -4.53 -11.60
CA GLY A 139 3.47 -3.43 -12.49
C GLY A 139 4.65 -3.81 -13.40
N ALA A 140 5.53 -2.86 -13.74
CA ALA A 140 6.83 -3.03 -14.41
C ALA A 140 7.96 -3.48 -13.45
N PHE A 141 9.12 -3.87 -13.99
CA PHE A 141 10.36 -4.23 -13.26
C PHE A 141 10.31 -5.34 -12.19
N ALA A 142 9.17 -6.00 -12.01
CA ALA A 142 9.03 -7.14 -11.12
C ALA A 142 9.93 -8.33 -11.50
N LEU A 143 10.70 -8.85 -10.54
CA LEU A 143 11.61 -9.99 -10.73
C LEU A 143 10.89 -11.29 -11.13
N ASP A 144 9.60 -11.46 -10.79
CA ASP A 144 8.77 -12.59 -11.26
C ASP A 144 8.79 -12.76 -12.79
N ARG A 145 9.03 -11.68 -13.56
CA ARG A 145 9.16 -11.76 -15.01
C ARG A 145 10.43 -12.45 -15.48
N LEU A 146 11.50 -12.43 -14.69
CA LEU A 146 12.73 -13.15 -15.02
C LEU A 146 12.57 -14.67 -14.89
N ARG A 147 11.65 -15.13 -14.02
CA ARG A 147 11.32 -16.55 -13.84
C ARG A 147 10.38 -17.13 -14.90
N ARG A 148 9.69 -16.28 -15.66
CA ARG A 148 8.76 -16.68 -16.73
C ARG A 148 9.38 -16.59 -18.13
N ARG A 149 10.67 -16.26 -18.21
CA ARG A 149 11.50 -16.34 -19.42
C ARG A 149 12.37 -17.58 -19.32
#